data_AF-A0A4S5ES12-F1
#
_entry.id   AF-A0A4S5ES12-F1
#
_cell.length_a   1.000
_cell.length_b   1.000
_cell.length_c   1.000
_cell.angle_alpha   90.00
_cell.angle_beta   90.00
_cell.angle_gamma   90.00
#
_symmetry.space_group_name_H-M   'P 1'
#
loop_
_entity.id
_entity.type
_entity.pdbx_description
1 polymer ?
#
loop_
_entity_poly.entity_id
_entity_poly.type
_entity_poly.pdbx_seq_one_letter_code
_entity_poly.pdbx_strand_id
1 'polypeptide(L)'
;MTTPVVTGSGRKRRARVASALDRREWTTIGAMAAVVIGLHVIGWILLTAVIAPHHYRFGADGQMFGVGLGVTAYTLGLRHAFDADHIAAIDNTTRKLMTDGRRPLSVGFFFSLGHSTIVFALAVLFGVGVRSLAGQVSDDGST
;
A
#
# COMPACT_ATOMS: atom_id res chain seq x y z
N MET A 1 -14.85 53.72 3.37
CA MET A 1 -13.84 52.98 4.16
C MET A 1 -13.89 51.52 3.73
N THR A 2 -13.07 51.15 2.74
CA THR A 2 -13.03 49.82 2.12
C THR A 2 -11.83 49.05 2.64
N THR A 3 -12.06 47.87 3.21
CA THR A 3 -10.98 46.98 3.66
C THR A 3 -10.38 46.23 2.47
N PRO A 4 -9.05 46.04 2.39
CA PRO A 4 -8.46 45.29 1.29
C PRO A 4 -8.63 43.78 1.54
N VAL A 5 -9.08 43.06 0.52
CA VAL A 5 -9.12 41.60 0.49
C VAL A 5 -7.70 41.07 0.29
N VAL A 6 -7.16 40.34 1.28
CA VAL A 6 -5.85 39.69 1.17
C VAL A 6 -5.94 38.50 0.21
N THR A 7 -5.66 38.74 -1.08
CA THR A 7 -5.47 37.72 -2.11
C THR A 7 -3.98 37.34 -2.17
N GLY A 8 -3.55 36.29 -1.46
CA GLY A 8 -2.14 35.87 -1.55
C GLY A 8 -1.60 34.73 -0.69
N SER A 9 -2.42 33.82 -0.15
CA SER A 9 -1.95 32.81 0.82
C SER A 9 -1.36 31.52 0.20
N GLY A 10 -1.79 31.10 -0.99
CA GLY A 10 -1.43 29.80 -1.58
C GLY A 10 0.03 29.66 -2.02
N ARG A 11 0.58 30.70 -2.67
CA ARG A 11 1.96 30.70 -3.20
C ARG A 11 3.01 30.78 -2.09
N LYS A 12 2.71 31.55 -1.03
CA LYS A 12 3.55 31.69 0.17
C LYS A 12 3.66 30.39 0.96
N ARG A 13 2.56 29.61 1.05
CA ARG A 13 2.53 28.33 1.77
C ARG A 13 3.34 27.24 1.06
N ARG A 14 3.26 27.14 -0.27
CA ARG A 14 4.10 26.22 -1.06
C ARG A 14 5.58 26.58 -1.01
N ALA A 15 5.92 27.87 -1.09
CA ALA A 15 7.30 28.34 -0.96
C ALA A 15 7.89 28.02 0.42
N ARG A 16 7.08 28.13 1.49
CA ARG A 16 7.51 27.82 2.86
C ARG A 16 7.79 26.34 3.10
N VAL A 17 6.98 25.45 2.49
CA VAL A 17 7.21 23.99 2.54
C VAL A 17 8.44 23.62 1.70
N ALA A 18 8.59 24.23 0.52
CA ALA A 18 9.75 24.01 -0.34
C ALA A 18 11.06 24.46 0.32
N SER A 19 11.04 25.53 1.12
CA SER A 19 12.20 26.02 1.88
C SER A 19 12.43 25.31 3.21
N ALA A 20 11.50 24.48 3.68
CA ALA A 20 11.60 23.78 4.97
C ALA A 20 12.37 22.46 4.87
N LEU A 21 12.50 21.91 3.65
CA LEU A 21 13.14 20.63 3.37
C LEU A 21 14.46 20.82 2.63
N ASP A 22 15.50 20.12 3.09
CA ASP A 22 16.80 20.08 2.43
C ASP A 22 16.73 19.25 1.12
N ARG A 23 17.68 19.47 0.20
CA ARG A 23 17.75 18.73 -1.08
C ARG A 23 17.79 17.22 -0.87
N ARG A 24 18.47 16.76 0.19
CA ARG A 24 18.56 15.35 0.55
C ARG A 24 17.23 14.77 1.05
N GLU A 25 16.42 15.59 1.71
CA GLU A 25 15.08 15.18 2.17
C GLU A 25 14.14 15.04 0.97
N TRP A 26 14.23 15.95 0.00
CA TRP A 26 13.50 15.84 -1.27
C TRP A 26 13.86 14.61 -2.09
N THR A 27 15.15 14.25 -2.20
CA THR A 27 15.55 13.02 -2.88
C THR A 27 15.03 11.78 -2.17
N THR A 28 14.98 11.80 -0.84
CA THR A 28 14.46 10.68 -0.04
C THR A 28 12.96 10.50 -0.28
N ILE A 29 12.18 11.60 -0.23
CA ILE A 29 10.74 11.58 -0.54
C ILE A 29 10.50 11.10 -1.97
N GLY A 30 11.29 11.60 -2.93
CA GLY A 30 11.21 11.17 -4.33
C GLY A 30 11.45 9.66 -4.50
N ALA A 31 12.47 9.12 -3.83
CA ALA A 31 12.77 7.69 -3.86
C ALA A 31 11.63 6.85 -3.24
N MET A 32 11.09 7.25 -2.09
CA MET A 32 9.96 6.57 -1.45
C MET A 32 8.72 6.58 -2.37
N ALA A 33 8.41 7.72 -2.97
CA ALA A 33 7.30 7.85 -3.92
C ALA A 33 7.50 6.95 -5.15
N ALA A 34 8.71 6.90 -5.70
CA ALA A 34 9.03 6.03 -6.83
C ALA A 34 8.81 4.55 -6.49
N VAL A 35 9.21 4.10 -5.30
CA VAL A 35 8.96 2.72 -4.84
C VAL A 35 7.46 2.44 -4.73
N VAL A 36 6.69 3.33 -4.09
CA VAL A 36 5.23 3.16 -3.93
C VAL A 36 4.55 3.06 -5.29
N ILE A 37 4.86 3.98 -6.21
CA ILE A 37 4.29 3.97 -7.56
C ILE A 37 4.71 2.70 -8.31
N GLY A 38 5.98 2.32 -8.22
CA GLY A 38 6.50 1.11 -8.84
C GLY A 38 5.75 -0.15 -8.40
N LEU A 39 5.51 -0.31 -7.10
CA LEU A 39 4.74 -1.44 -6.56
C LEU A 39 3.29 -1.45 -7.08
N HIS A 40 2.63 -0.30 -7.19
CA HIS A 40 1.27 -0.22 -7.74
C HIS A 40 1.24 -0.59 -9.22
N VAL A 41 2.19 -0.07 -10.00
CA VAL A 41 2.32 -0.38 -11.43
C VAL A 41 2.57 -1.88 -11.63
N ILE A 42 3.48 -2.48 -10.85
CA ILE A 42 3.73 -3.92 -10.89
C ILE A 42 2.46 -4.71 -10.58
N GLY A 43 1.72 -4.34 -9.53
CA GLY A 43 0.46 -5.01 -9.17
C GLY A 43 -0.59 -4.95 -10.28
N TRP A 44 -0.75 -3.78 -10.91
CA TRP A 44 -1.68 -3.59 -12.03
C TRP A 44 -1.25 -4.33 -13.29
N ILE A 45 0.06 -4.35 -13.60
CA ILE A 45 0.60 -5.13 -14.72
C ILE A 45 0.38 -6.62 -14.48
N LEU A 46 0.67 -7.13 -13.28
CA LEU A 46 0.43 -8.53 -12.94
C LEU A 46 -1.06 -8.89 -13.11
N LEU A 47 -1.96 -8.03 -12.62
CA LEU A 47 -3.40 -8.24 -12.77
C LEU A 47 -3.83 -8.26 -14.24
N THR A 48 -3.42 -7.29 -15.04
CA THR A 48 -3.93 -7.09 -16.41
C THR A 48 -3.23 -7.93 -17.47
N ALA A 49 -1.92 -8.12 -17.35
CA ALA A 49 -1.10 -8.83 -18.33
C ALA A 49 -0.89 -10.31 -18.00
N VAL A 50 -1.01 -10.72 -16.72
CA VAL A 50 -0.72 -12.10 -16.30
C VAL A 50 -1.96 -12.82 -15.74
N ILE A 51 -2.79 -12.15 -14.94
CA ILE A 51 -3.94 -12.81 -14.30
C ILE A 51 -5.18 -12.77 -15.22
N ALA A 52 -5.55 -11.58 -15.70
CA ALA A 52 -6.76 -11.38 -16.50
C ALA A 52 -6.81 -12.21 -17.81
N PRO A 53 -5.71 -12.39 -18.57
CA PRO A 53 -5.76 -13.16 -19.82
C PRO A 53 -5.85 -14.67 -19.61
N HIS A 54 -5.35 -15.17 -18.47
CA HIS A 54 -5.21 -16.60 -18.22
C HIS A 54 -6.44 -17.24 -17.55
N HIS A 55 -7.48 -16.46 -17.25
CA HIS A 55 -8.79 -16.92 -16.74
C HIS A 55 -8.67 -18.05 -15.69
N TYR A 56 -7.81 -17.88 -14.68
CA TYR A 56 -7.62 -18.88 -13.65
C TYR A 56 -8.96 -19.19 -12.96
N ARG A 57 -9.42 -20.44 -13.10
CA ARG A 57 -10.66 -20.95 -12.49
C ARG A 57 -10.30 -21.55 -11.13
N PHE A 58 -10.89 -21.02 -10.06
CA PHE A 58 -10.77 -21.58 -8.72
C PHE A 58 -12.16 -21.87 -8.14
N GLY A 59 -12.38 -23.09 -7.62
CA GLY A 59 -13.62 -23.55 -7.00
C GLY A 59 -14.57 -24.30 -7.93
N ALA A 60 -15.44 -25.14 -7.34
CA ALA A 60 -16.42 -25.99 -8.05
C ALA A 60 -17.41 -25.19 -8.92
N ASP A 61 -17.58 -23.89 -8.63
CA ASP A 61 -18.51 -22.99 -9.32
C ASP A 61 -17.86 -22.14 -10.43
N GLY A 62 -16.56 -22.34 -10.72
CA GLY A 62 -15.88 -21.68 -11.83
C GLY A 62 -15.69 -20.16 -11.68
N GLN A 63 -15.59 -19.64 -10.44
CA GLN A 63 -15.31 -18.22 -10.21
C GLN A 63 -14.00 -17.82 -10.90
N MET A 64 -14.11 -16.80 -11.75
CA MET A 64 -13.03 -16.30 -12.59
C MET A 64 -12.16 -15.35 -11.77
N PHE A 65 -10.87 -15.68 -11.59
CA PHE A 65 -9.90 -14.65 -11.23
C PHE A 65 -9.82 -13.66 -12.38
N GLY A 66 -10.39 -12.47 -12.18
CA GLY A 66 -10.49 -11.44 -13.20
C GLY A 66 -10.35 -10.03 -12.63
N VAL A 67 -10.50 -9.05 -13.50
CA VAL A 67 -10.35 -7.63 -13.15
C VAL A 67 -11.27 -7.22 -12.00
N GLY A 68 -12.49 -7.75 -11.90
CA GLY A 68 -13.42 -7.44 -10.80
C GLY A 68 -12.91 -7.85 -9.41
N LEU A 69 -12.30 -9.04 -9.29
CA LEU A 69 -11.68 -9.49 -8.03
C LEU A 69 -10.42 -8.67 -7.73
N GLY A 70 -9.62 -8.36 -8.74
CA GLY A 70 -8.44 -7.50 -8.59
C GLY A 70 -8.78 -6.08 -8.13
N VAL A 71 -9.82 -5.47 -8.71
CA VAL A 71 -10.33 -4.15 -8.30
C VAL A 71 -10.86 -4.22 -6.86
N THR A 72 -11.59 -5.26 -6.50
CA THR A 72 -12.11 -5.44 -5.13
C THR A 72 -10.97 -5.61 -4.12
N ALA A 73 -9.97 -6.43 -4.44
CA ALA A 73 -8.79 -6.59 -3.59
C ALA A 73 -8.02 -5.26 -3.46
N TYR A 74 -7.91 -4.49 -4.55
CA TYR A 74 -7.28 -3.18 -4.55
C TYR A 74 -8.04 -2.18 -3.67
N THR A 75 -9.37 -2.11 -3.76
CA THR A 75 -10.17 -1.18 -2.94
C THR A 75 -10.19 -1.57 -1.47
N LEU A 76 -10.28 -2.87 -1.16
CA LEU A 76 -10.16 -3.36 0.22
C LEU A 76 -8.76 -3.10 0.79
N GLY A 77 -7.71 -3.28 -0.01
CA GLY A 77 -6.33 -2.95 0.36
C GLY A 77 -6.14 -1.45 0.60
N LEU A 78 -6.71 -0.60 -0.25
CA LEU A 78 -6.69 0.85 -0.04
C LEU A 78 -7.40 1.24 1.26
N ARG A 79 -8.57 0.65 1.54
CA ARG A 79 -9.27 0.86 2.82
C ARG A 79 -8.40 0.46 4.00
N HIS A 80 -7.82 -0.73 3.95
CA HIS A 80 -6.96 -1.29 5.00
C HIS A 80 -5.77 -0.37 5.30
N ALA A 81 -5.20 0.29 4.30
CA ALA A 81 -4.12 1.25 4.49
C ALA A 81 -4.53 2.53 5.25
N PHE A 82 -5.84 2.82 5.36
CA PHE A 82 -6.38 3.95 6.12
C PHE A 82 -6.96 3.55 7.47
N ASP A 83 -6.74 2.31 7.92
CA ASP A 83 -7.22 1.87 9.22
C ASP A 83 -6.56 2.64 10.38
N ALA A 84 -7.31 2.79 11.48
CA ALA A 84 -6.93 3.66 12.59
C ALA A 84 -5.67 3.19 13.34
N ASP A 85 -5.36 1.89 13.29
CA ASP A 85 -4.17 1.31 13.89
C ASP A 85 -2.88 1.75 13.18
N HIS A 86 -2.90 1.84 11.84
CA HIS A 86 -1.74 2.36 11.09
C HIS A 86 -1.52 3.83 11.38
N ILE A 87 -2.60 4.62 11.39
CA ILE A 87 -2.54 6.05 11.71
C ILE A 87 -1.99 6.25 13.13
N ALA A 88 -2.53 5.51 14.11
CA ALA A 88 -2.10 5.61 15.51
C ALA A 88 -0.63 5.18 15.72
N ALA A 89 -0.20 4.09 15.07
CA ALA A 89 1.17 3.59 15.19
C ALA A 89 2.19 4.57 14.58
N ILE A 90 1.89 5.11 13.39
CA ILE A 90 2.75 6.10 12.72
C ILE A 90 2.79 7.40 13.55
N ASP A 91 1.65 7.88 14.05
CA ASP A 91 1.59 9.09 14.87
C ASP A 91 2.41 8.94 16.14
N ASN A 92 2.21 7.86 16.90
CA ASN A 92 2.96 7.61 18.13
C ASN A 92 4.48 7.58 17.89
N THR A 93 4.91 6.88 16.84
CA THR A 93 6.34 6.77 16.51
C THR A 93 6.91 8.10 16.04
N THR A 94 6.16 8.85 15.23
CA THR A 94 6.52 10.20 14.76
C THR A 94 6.67 11.16 15.93
N ARG A 95 5.68 11.20 16.83
CA ARG A 95 5.67 12.05 18.03
C ARG A 95 6.82 11.71 18.97
N LYS A 96 7.11 10.42 19.14
CA LYS A 96 8.24 9.95 19.93
C LYS A 96 9.57 10.44 19.36
N LEU A 97 9.80 10.23 18.06
CA LEU A 97 11.03 10.67 17.39
C LEU A 97 11.18 12.20 17.36
N MET A 98 10.08 12.93 17.20
CA MET A 98 10.09 14.40 17.29
C MET A 98 10.43 14.89 18.70
N THR A 99 9.91 14.23 19.74
CA THR A 99 10.26 14.51 21.14
C THR A 99 11.75 14.28 21.39
N ASP A 100 12.34 13.27 20.75
CA ASP A 100 13.77 12.96 20.83
C ASP A 100 14.62 13.84 19.88
N GLY A 101 14.05 14.88 19.27
CA GLY A 101 14.75 15.84 18.40
C GLY A 101 15.10 15.31 17.00
N ARG A 102 14.57 14.16 16.60
CA ARG A 102 14.80 13.52 15.29
C ARG A 102 13.76 14.00 14.26
N ARG A 103 14.11 13.91 12.97
CA ARG A 103 13.19 14.18 11.85
C ARG A 103 12.62 12.87 11.28
N PRO A 104 11.35 12.52 11.54
CA PRO A 104 10.77 11.21 11.20
C PRO A 104 10.26 11.11 9.74
N LEU A 105 11.09 11.46 8.74
CA LEU A 105 10.64 11.52 7.34
C LEU A 105 10.23 10.18 6.73
N SER A 106 10.89 9.08 7.10
CA SER A 106 10.72 7.76 6.46
C SER A 106 9.93 6.75 7.29
N VAL A 107 9.48 7.12 8.50
CA VAL A 107 8.87 6.20 9.47
C VAL A 107 7.62 5.52 8.91
N GLY A 108 6.70 6.30 8.34
CA GLY A 108 5.46 5.76 7.78
C GLY A 108 5.69 4.79 6.61
N PHE A 109 6.71 5.06 5.77
CA PHE A 109 7.05 4.17 4.66
C PHE A 109 7.57 2.82 5.15
N PHE A 110 8.53 2.81 6.08
CA PHE A 110 9.07 1.55 6.60
C PHE A 110 8.06 0.77 7.43
N PHE A 111 7.17 1.46 8.17
CA PHE A 111 6.05 0.82 8.87
C PHE A 111 5.12 0.10 7.88
N SER A 112 4.65 0.81 6.85
CA SER A 112 3.77 0.26 5.82
C SER A 112 4.43 -0.88 5.04
N LEU A 113 5.71 -0.74 4.68
CA LEU A 113 6.48 -1.77 3.97
C LEU A 113 6.64 -3.04 4.82
N GLY A 114 6.97 -2.89 6.11
CA GLY A 114 7.11 -4.02 7.04
C GLY A 114 5.79 -4.78 7.24
N HIS A 115 4.71 -4.06 7.52
CA HIS A 115 3.37 -4.66 7.68
C HIS A 115 2.93 -5.40 6.41
N SER A 116 3.07 -4.74 5.25
CA SER A 116 2.71 -5.32 3.96
C SER A 116 3.53 -6.58 3.64
N THR A 117 4.80 -6.63 4.04
CA THR A 117 5.66 -7.80 3.82
C THR A 117 5.14 -9.02 4.58
N ILE A 118 4.78 -8.85 5.86
CA ILE A 118 4.24 -9.94 6.69
C ILE A 118 2.90 -10.42 6.14
N VAL A 119 2.00 -9.49 5.80
CA VAL A 119 0.69 -9.82 5.23
C VAL A 119 0.84 -10.56 3.88
N PHE A 120 1.74 -10.10 3.02
CA PHE A 120 2.02 -10.76 1.74
C PHE A 120 2.60 -12.16 1.93
N ALA A 121 3.58 -12.32 2.82
CA ALA A 121 4.17 -13.62 3.13
C ALA A 121 3.13 -14.61 3.66
N LEU A 122 2.26 -14.15 4.58
CA LEU A 122 1.15 -14.96 5.10
C LEU A 122 0.15 -15.32 3.99
N ALA A 123 -0.18 -14.40 3.08
CA ALA A 123 -1.09 -14.68 1.97
C ALA A 123 -0.52 -15.73 1.00
N VAL A 124 0.78 -15.67 0.68
CA VAL A 124 1.48 -16.69 -0.13
C VAL A 124 1.48 -18.04 0.58
N LEU A 125 1.88 -18.06 1.85
CA LEU A 125 1.91 -19.28 2.66
C LEU A 125 0.52 -19.93 2.74
N PHE A 126 -0.51 -19.12 2.95
CA PHE A 126 -1.90 -19.59 3.00
C PHE A 126 -2.33 -20.17 1.66
N GLY A 127 -2.02 -19.51 0.54
CA GLY A 127 -2.32 -20.02 -0.80
C GLY A 127 -1.65 -21.37 -1.09
N VAL A 128 -0.39 -21.53 -0.70
CA VAL A 128 0.34 -22.82 -0.81
C VAL A 128 -0.27 -23.87 0.11
N GLY A 129 -0.57 -23.53 1.36
CA GLY A 129 -1.16 -24.44 2.35
C GLY A 129 -2.52 -24.97 1.90
N VAL A 130 -3.41 -24.08 1.44
CA VAL A 130 -4.73 -24.47 0.89
C VAL A 130 -4.57 -25.40 -0.31
N ARG A 131 -3.64 -25.11 -1.22
CA ARG A 131 -3.41 -25.97 -2.39
C ARG A 131 -2.88 -27.35 -2.00
N SER A 132 -2.02 -27.45 -1.00
CA SER A 132 -1.51 -28.72 -0.50
C SER A 132 -2.61 -29.57 0.13
N LEU A 133 -3.49 -28.97 0.92
CA LEU A 133 -4.62 -29.67 1.56
C LEU A 133 -5.69 -30.09 0.55
N ALA A 134 -5.99 -29.23 -0.43
CA ALA A 134 -6.95 -29.55 -1.49
C ALA A 134 -6.48 -30.73 -2.36
N GLY A 135 -5.16 -30.87 -2.58
CA GLY A 135 -4.58 -32.04 -3.25
C GLY A 135 -4.85 -33.34 -2.48
N GLN A 136 -4.63 -33.35 -1.16
CA GLN A 136 -4.85 -34.53 -0.32
C GLN A 136 -6.33 -34.94 -0.27
N VAL A 137 -7.25 -33.98 -0.09
CA VAL A 137 -8.69 -34.26 -0.05
C VAL A 137 -9.25 -34.72 -1.40
N SER A 138 -8.62 -34.32 -2.52
CA SER A 138 -9.02 -34.79 -3.85
C SER A 138 -8.52 -36.20 -4.16
N ASP A 139 -7.37 -36.60 -3.59
CA ASP A 139 -6.78 -37.92 -3.79
C ASP A 139 -7.46 -39.01 -2.93
N ASP A 140 -8.14 -38.65 -1.83
CA ASP A 140 -8.88 -39.59 -0.96
C ASP A 140 -10.24 -40.05 -1.55
N GLY A 141 -10.57 -39.66 -2.78
CA GLY A 141 -11.82 -39.99 -3.49
C GLY A 141 -11.80 -41.25 -4.35
N SER A 142 -10.92 -42.22 -4.06
CA SER A 142 -10.83 -43.48 -4.83
C SER A 142 -10.94 -44.72 -3.94
N THR A 143 -12.17 -45.05 -3.52
CA THR A 143 -12.88 -46.35 -3.64
C THR A 143 -14.24 -46.23 -2.96
#